data_AF-A0A8H5MTZ4-F1
#
_entry.id   AF-A0A8H5MTZ4-F1
#
_cell.length_a   1.000
_cell.length_b   1.000
_cell.length_c   1.000
_cell.angle_alpha   90.00
_cell.angle_beta   90.00
_cell.angle_gamma   90.00
#
_symmetry.space_group_name_H-M   'P 1'
#
loop_
_entity.id
_entity.type
_entity.pdbx_description
1 polymer ?
#
loop_
_entity_poly.entity_id
_entity_poly.type
_entity_poly.pdbx_seq_one_letter_code
_entity_poly.pdbx_strand_id
1 'polypeptide(L)'
;MSPQLETVLSLNGSMSDLSLQRVSHCDTNAQESLGGKTENVSVTLPPVTLPDQKGSEMTRDLRYKHASTYRRIFAFIFITNLAVFIALLVTSKASILSRDAASAASANLMVCILFRQEEFVNLCYEIVVLAPHSWPLWIRKRLAKVFHYGGFHSGAGVAATAWYMAYTILATQEWAADRQEYRLVNMITGWIVVAMFLIILVAAYPSIRRKFHDHFEAFHRFAGWVSLLAFWVHNIVSARVTAHEWNESIGYALVRSPNFWCICVTTSCTIASWSRLRRRVVYPEKLSDHATRLHFKYRGMKPFYGLKISDKPMTEWHAFATIPDIEPESGKVEGFSVVVSNAGDFTKKQIMNDSERKVWVRGAPLHGLLYTSKLFRRIVIVATGSGIGPCLSLLYADETPRRVLWSTRDPEKTYGPTVVSAVQRADPNAVIWNTTERGYPDIVRETYQLVVESDAEAVYIISNPKVTEKVVFGMQTRGVPAYGAIFDS
;
A
#
# COMPACT_ATOMS: atom_id res chain seq x y z
N MET A 1 -8.65 26.01 -58.80
CA MET A 1 -9.82 26.43 -59.60
C MET A 1 -11.07 25.94 -58.90
N SER A 2 -11.66 26.80 -58.07
CA SER A 2 -13.06 26.71 -57.63
C SER A 2 -13.97 27.22 -58.76
N PRO A 3 -15.29 27.49 -58.56
CA PRO A 3 -16.28 27.02 -57.57
C PRO A 3 -17.63 26.64 -58.24
N GLN A 4 -18.64 26.31 -57.43
CA GLN A 4 -20.09 26.64 -57.55
C GLN A 4 -20.89 25.56 -56.75
N LEU A 5 -21.93 25.82 -55.95
CA LEU A 5 -22.57 27.04 -55.44
C LEU A 5 -23.43 26.64 -54.21
N GLU A 6 -23.92 27.65 -53.49
CA GLU A 6 -24.61 27.68 -52.18
C GLU A 6 -26.08 27.22 -52.19
N THR A 7 -26.63 26.92 -50.99
CA THR A 7 -27.90 27.45 -50.42
C THR A 7 -27.96 27.04 -48.92
N VAL A 8 -27.56 27.89 -47.96
CA VAL A 8 -28.34 28.81 -47.11
C VAL A 8 -29.55 28.18 -46.38
N LEU A 9 -29.45 28.08 -45.04
CA LEU A 9 -30.46 28.57 -44.09
C LEU A 9 -29.87 28.64 -42.67
N SER A 10 -29.61 29.88 -42.24
CA SER A 10 -29.30 30.31 -40.89
C SER A 10 -30.59 30.62 -40.13
N LEU A 11 -30.69 30.26 -38.86
CA LEU A 11 -31.49 31.00 -37.88
C LEU A 11 -30.77 30.97 -36.52
N ASN A 12 -30.17 32.13 -36.21
CA ASN A 12 -29.72 32.53 -34.88
C ASN A 12 -30.93 32.77 -33.96
N GLY A 13 -30.81 32.34 -32.71
CA GLY A 13 -31.63 32.78 -31.58
C GLY A 13 -30.72 33.09 -30.40
N SER A 14 -30.64 34.38 -30.03
CA SER A 14 -29.76 34.96 -29.02
C SER A 14 -30.44 35.13 -27.67
N MET A 15 -29.62 35.26 -26.60
CA MET A 15 -29.73 36.16 -25.42
C MET A 15 -29.02 35.46 -24.24
N SER A 16 -27.88 35.88 -23.67
CA SER A 16 -27.37 37.21 -23.26
C SER A 16 -28.31 37.96 -22.31
N ASP A 17 -28.15 37.67 -21.02
CA ASP A 17 -28.51 38.45 -19.83
C ASP A 17 -28.03 37.61 -18.62
N LEU A 18 -27.26 38.03 -17.61
CA LEU A 18 -27.11 39.33 -16.97
C LEU A 18 -25.77 39.42 -16.18
N SER A 19 -25.14 40.58 -16.32
CA SER A 19 -24.37 41.36 -15.33
C SER A 19 -23.19 40.75 -14.56
N LEU A 20 -22.01 40.99 -15.12
CA LEU A 20 -20.80 41.43 -14.40
C LEU A 20 -21.10 42.74 -13.65
N GLN A 21 -20.82 42.79 -12.34
CA GLN A 21 -20.72 44.04 -11.60
C GLN A 21 -19.25 44.23 -11.16
N ARG A 22 -18.50 44.95 -12.00
CA ARG A 22 -17.34 45.74 -11.57
C ARG A 22 -17.87 46.91 -10.74
N VAL A 23 -17.34 47.12 -9.55
CA VAL A 23 -17.38 48.43 -8.89
C VAL A 23 -15.97 49.01 -8.90
N SER A 24 -15.93 50.26 -9.31
CA SER A 24 -14.81 51.10 -9.68
C SER A 24 -13.98 51.59 -8.49
N HIS A 25 -12.72 51.88 -8.79
CA HIS A 25 -11.89 52.84 -8.07
C HIS A 25 -12.63 54.16 -7.77
N CYS A 26 -12.47 54.67 -6.56
CA CYS A 26 -12.57 56.09 -6.24
C CYS A 26 -11.55 56.44 -5.14
N ASP A 27 -10.59 57.26 -5.55
CA ASP A 27 -9.82 58.30 -4.86
C ASP A 27 -9.29 58.17 -3.42
N THR A 28 -7.99 58.43 -3.36
CA THR A 28 -7.13 58.83 -2.24
C THR A 28 -7.59 60.11 -1.52
N ASN A 29 -7.75 60.04 -0.20
CA ASN A 29 -7.16 60.92 0.82
C ASN A 29 -8.00 60.95 2.11
N ALA A 30 -7.52 60.29 3.15
CA ALA A 30 -7.71 60.69 4.55
C ALA A 30 -6.79 59.83 5.43
N GLN A 31 -5.61 60.37 5.77
CA GLN A 31 -4.90 59.96 6.97
C GLN A 31 -5.68 60.51 8.17
N GLU A 32 -6.19 59.62 9.03
CA GLU A 32 -6.28 59.91 10.46
C GLU A 32 -6.44 58.61 11.27
N SER A 33 -5.41 58.34 12.08
CA SER A 33 -5.47 57.80 13.44
C SER A 33 -6.72 57.03 13.85
N LEU A 34 -6.57 55.72 14.12
CA LEU A 34 -7.13 55.05 15.31
C LEU A 34 -6.53 53.63 15.43
N GLY A 35 -5.78 53.40 16.52
CA GLY A 35 -5.28 52.09 16.89
C GLY A 35 -6.43 51.14 17.21
N GLY A 36 -6.62 50.12 16.38
CA GLY A 36 -7.56 49.04 16.59
C GLY A 36 -6.82 47.71 16.70
N LYS A 37 -6.98 47.02 17.83
CA LYS A 37 -6.57 45.62 18.01
C LYS A 37 -7.18 44.79 16.88
N THR A 38 -6.35 44.09 16.11
CA THR A 38 -6.77 43.01 15.22
C THR A 38 -7.23 41.83 16.08
N GLU A 39 -8.49 41.85 16.49
CA GLU A 39 -9.17 40.63 16.91
C GLU A 39 -9.30 39.73 15.67
N ASN A 40 -8.56 38.61 15.67
CA ASN A 40 -8.81 37.50 14.76
C ASN A 40 -10.18 36.91 15.10
N VAL A 41 -11.24 37.49 14.54
CA VAL A 41 -12.58 36.89 14.58
C VAL A 41 -12.52 35.62 13.75
N SER A 42 -12.36 34.47 14.41
CA SER A 42 -12.57 33.17 13.80
C SER A 42 -14.06 33.07 13.46
N VAL A 43 -14.42 33.30 12.20
CA VAL A 43 -15.77 33.06 11.71
C VAL A 43 -16.02 31.55 11.78
N THR A 44 -16.71 31.11 12.83
CA THR A 44 -17.18 29.73 12.96
C THR A 44 -18.28 29.53 11.93
N LEU A 45 -17.95 28.88 10.81
CA LEU A 45 -18.93 28.48 9.82
C LEU A 45 -19.99 27.60 10.49
N PRO A 46 -21.28 27.72 10.12
CA PRO A 46 -22.33 26.88 10.66
C PRO A 46 -22.01 25.40 10.40
N PRO A 47 -22.40 24.49 11.32
CA PRO A 47 -22.03 23.08 11.21
C PRO A 47 -22.50 22.49 9.88
N VAL A 48 -21.57 22.04 9.05
CA VAL A 48 -21.89 21.44 7.74
C VAL A 48 -22.77 20.20 7.96
N THR A 49 -23.89 20.13 7.24
CA THR A 49 -24.74 18.94 7.21
C THR A 49 -24.08 17.88 6.34
N LEU A 50 -23.97 16.66 6.88
CA LEU A 50 -23.44 15.53 6.11
C LEU A 50 -24.40 15.23 4.94
N PRO A 51 -23.93 15.19 3.68
CA PRO A 51 -24.78 14.84 2.55
C PRO A 51 -25.21 13.38 2.65
N ASP A 52 -26.30 13.06 1.95
CA ASP A 52 -26.77 11.68 1.86
C ASP A 52 -25.77 10.79 1.12
N GLN A 53 -25.81 9.50 1.46
CA GLN A 53 -25.01 8.50 0.77
C GLN A 53 -25.56 8.27 -0.64
N LYS A 54 -24.67 8.26 -1.63
CA LYS A 54 -25.02 8.04 -3.04
C LYS A 54 -25.29 6.57 -3.32
N GLY A 55 -26.38 6.30 -4.05
CA GLY A 55 -26.80 4.95 -4.45
C GLY A 55 -27.51 4.18 -3.34
N SER A 56 -28.07 3.01 -3.69
CA SER A 56 -28.74 2.12 -2.73
C SER A 56 -27.75 1.38 -1.85
N GLU A 57 -28.20 0.87 -0.71
CA GLU A 57 -27.38 0.08 0.22
C GLU A 57 -26.67 -1.08 -0.48
N MET A 58 -27.39 -1.85 -1.30
CA MET A 58 -26.85 -2.95 -2.09
C MET A 58 -25.71 -2.50 -3.03
N THR A 59 -25.88 -1.37 -3.74
CA THR A 59 -24.85 -0.89 -4.66
C THR A 59 -23.60 -0.40 -3.93
N ARG A 60 -23.75 0.20 -2.75
CA ARG A 60 -22.63 0.63 -1.89
C ARG A 60 -21.87 -0.57 -1.34
N ASP A 61 -22.58 -1.57 -0.85
CA ASP A 61 -21.99 -2.80 -0.31
C ASP A 61 -21.24 -3.58 -1.38
N LEU A 62 -21.85 -3.77 -2.55
CA LEU A 62 -21.18 -4.41 -3.68
C LEU A 62 -19.90 -3.65 -4.06
N ARG A 63 -19.97 -2.33 -4.21
CA ARG A 63 -18.86 -1.51 -4.71
C ARG A 63 -17.71 -1.38 -3.72
N TYR A 64 -18.01 -1.19 -2.44
CA TYR A 64 -17.03 -0.80 -1.42
C TYR A 64 -16.63 -1.95 -0.50
N LYS A 65 -17.52 -2.90 -0.22
CA LYS A 65 -17.20 -4.09 0.61
C LYS A 65 -16.77 -5.28 -0.25
N HIS A 66 -17.58 -5.65 -1.26
CA HIS A 66 -17.34 -6.90 -2.01
C HIS A 66 -16.36 -6.74 -3.16
N ALA A 67 -16.46 -5.67 -3.94
CA ALA A 67 -15.57 -5.34 -5.05
C ALA A 67 -14.49 -4.33 -4.63
N SER A 68 -13.80 -4.60 -3.51
CA SER A 68 -12.67 -3.78 -3.07
C SER A 68 -11.57 -3.74 -4.14
N THR A 69 -10.74 -2.69 -4.15
CA THR A 69 -9.65 -2.57 -5.14
C THR A 69 -8.73 -3.78 -5.12
N TYR A 70 -8.39 -4.27 -3.93
CA TYR A 70 -7.63 -5.50 -3.73
C TYR A 70 -8.25 -6.68 -4.49
N ARG A 71 -9.55 -6.92 -4.33
CA ARG A 71 -10.25 -8.04 -4.99
C ARG A 71 -10.38 -7.85 -6.50
N ARG A 72 -10.46 -6.61 -6.99
CA ARG A 72 -10.43 -6.33 -8.43
C ARG A 72 -9.07 -6.65 -9.04
N ILE A 73 -7.98 -6.28 -8.37
CA ILE A 73 -6.61 -6.63 -8.79
C ILE A 73 -6.44 -8.14 -8.78
N PHE A 74 -6.91 -8.81 -7.72
CA PHE A 74 -6.92 -10.27 -7.63
C PHE A 74 -7.67 -10.89 -8.83
N ALA A 75 -8.90 -10.44 -9.11
CA ALA A 75 -9.70 -10.93 -10.23
C ALA A 75 -9.02 -10.67 -11.59
N PHE A 76 -8.34 -9.53 -11.75
CA PHE A 76 -7.57 -9.21 -12.95
C PHE A 76 -6.45 -10.24 -13.21
N ILE A 77 -5.74 -10.69 -12.17
CA ILE A 77 -4.76 -11.77 -12.31
C ILE A 77 -5.43 -13.08 -12.79
N PHE A 78 -6.60 -13.42 -12.27
CA PHE A 78 -7.33 -14.62 -12.70
C PHE A 78 -7.84 -14.52 -14.15
N ILE A 79 -8.36 -13.37 -14.56
CA ILE A 79 -8.78 -13.13 -15.94
C ILE A 79 -7.58 -13.27 -16.89
N THR A 80 -6.42 -12.71 -16.52
CA THR A 80 -5.19 -12.82 -17.31
C THR A 80 -4.75 -14.28 -17.42
N ASN A 81 -4.76 -15.04 -16.32
CA ASN A 81 -4.41 -16.46 -16.33
C ASN A 81 -5.40 -17.32 -17.13
N LEU A 82 -6.69 -17.00 -17.07
CA LEU A 82 -7.71 -17.66 -17.89
C LEU A 82 -7.47 -17.40 -19.38
N ALA A 83 -7.13 -16.17 -19.76
CA ALA A 83 -6.78 -15.83 -21.13
C ALA A 83 -5.54 -16.61 -21.61
N VAL A 84 -4.50 -16.72 -20.77
CA VAL A 84 -3.31 -17.54 -21.05
C VAL A 84 -3.67 -19.02 -21.20
N PHE A 85 -4.51 -19.56 -20.32
CA PHE A 85 -4.98 -20.94 -20.39
C PHE A 85 -5.71 -21.22 -21.71
N ILE A 86 -6.64 -20.34 -22.11
CA ILE A 86 -7.36 -20.44 -23.39
C ILE A 86 -6.38 -20.36 -24.56
N ALA A 87 -5.42 -19.42 -24.53
CA ALA A 87 -4.42 -19.28 -25.58
C ALA A 87 -3.58 -20.55 -25.73
N LEU A 88 -3.10 -21.13 -24.62
CA LEU A 88 -2.34 -22.38 -24.65
C LEU A 88 -3.16 -23.54 -25.22
N LEU A 89 -4.44 -23.67 -24.86
CA LEU A 89 -5.33 -24.70 -25.43
C LEU A 89 -5.50 -24.55 -26.94
N VAL A 90 -5.66 -23.32 -27.43
CA VAL A 90 -5.81 -23.05 -28.87
C VAL A 90 -4.52 -23.36 -29.63
N THR A 91 -3.36 -22.94 -29.12
CA THR A 91 -2.07 -23.14 -29.81
C THR A 91 -1.59 -24.59 -29.80
N SER A 92 -1.96 -25.36 -28.77
CA SER A 92 -1.49 -26.73 -28.56
C SER A 92 -2.47 -27.82 -29.04
N LYS A 93 -3.49 -27.45 -29.84
CA LYS A 93 -4.55 -28.37 -30.28
C LYS A 93 -5.22 -29.12 -29.10
N ALA A 94 -5.55 -28.38 -28.06
CA ALA A 94 -6.20 -28.84 -26.83
C ALA A 94 -5.35 -29.73 -25.88
N SER A 95 -4.01 -29.71 -25.98
CA SER A 95 -3.13 -30.44 -25.06
C SER A 95 -2.08 -29.53 -24.42
N ILE A 96 -2.27 -29.19 -23.14
CA ILE A 96 -1.30 -28.36 -22.41
C ILE A 96 -0.08 -29.20 -22.04
N LEU A 97 1.11 -28.75 -22.47
CA LEU A 97 2.36 -29.38 -22.10
C LEU A 97 2.75 -29.04 -20.65
N SER A 98 3.39 -29.98 -19.95
CA SER A 98 3.89 -29.78 -18.59
C SER A 98 4.83 -28.56 -18.49
N ARG A 99 5.70 -28.36 -19.50
CA ARG A 99 6.62 -27.21 -19.58
C ARG A 99 5.88 -25.87 -19.63
N ASP A 100 4.75 -25.80 -20.31
CA ASP A 100 3.97 -24.57 -20.45
C ASP A 100 3.27 -24.24 -19.13
N ALA A 101 2.70 -25.25 -18.47
CA ALA A 101 2.14 -25.12 -17.13
C ALA A 101 3.19 -24.70 -16.09
N ALA A 102 4.40 -25.28 -16.15
CA ALA A 102 5.51 -24.88 -15.29
C ALA A 102 5.93 -23.43 -15.54
N SER A 103 6.00 -22.99 -16.81
CA SER A 103 6.34 -21.61 -17.16
C SER A 103 5.29 -20.62 -16.65
N ALA A 104 4.00 -20.96 -16.77
CA ALA A 104 2.91 -20.16 -16.23
C ALA A 104 2.96 -20.09 -14.69
N ALA A 105 3.29 -21.21 -14.02
CA ALA A 105 3.47 -21.24 -12.56
C ALA A 105 4.62 -20.30 -12.13
N SER A 106 5.77 -20.36 -12.81
CA SER A 106 6.92 -19.51 -12.50
C SER A 106 6.69 -18.04 -12.80
N ALA A 107 5.98 -17.70 -13.87
CA ALA A 107 5.61 -16.32 -14.16
C ALA A 107 4.72 -15.72 -13.06
N ASN A 108 3.72 -16.48 -12.60
CA ASN A 108 2.88 -16.06 -11.48
C ASN A 108 3.67 -15.97 -10.17
N LEU A 109 4.58 -16.91 -9.90
CA LEU A 109 5.45 -16.86 -8.72
C LEU A 109 6.36 -15.63 -8.73
N MET A 110 6.91 -15.27 -9.90
CA MET A 110 7.70 -14.05 -10.08
C MET A 110 6.86 -12.80 -9.74
N VAL A 111 5.65 -12.67 -10.30
CA VAL A 111 4.74 -11.54 -9.98
C VAL A 111 4.41 -11.52 -8.49
N CYS A 112 4.12 -12.69 -7.91
CA CYS A 112 3.84 -12.84 -6.48
C CYS A 112 4.98 -12.27 -5.62
N ILE A 113 6.24 -12.52 -6.00
CA ILE A 113 7.42 -12.09 -5.24
C ILE A 113 7.84 -10.65 -5.54
N LEU A 114 7.67 -10.17 -6.79
CA LEU A 114 7.91 -8.76 -7.14
C LEU A 114 7.09 -7.82 -6.26
N PHE A 115 5.81 -8.12 -6.01
CA PHE A 115 4.96 -7.32 -5.12
C PHE A 115 5.22 -7.54 -3.61
N ARG A 116 6.27 -8.28 -3.26
CA ARG A 116 6.85 -8.34 -1.91
C ARG A 116 8.27 -7.75 -1.84
N GLN A 117 8.83 -7.37 -2.99
CA GLN A 117 10.15 -6.78 -3.13
C GLN A 117 10.06 -5.26 -2.95
N GLU A 118 10.89 -4.70 -2.07
CA GLU A 118 10.70 -3.34 -1.59
C GLU A 118 10.92 -2.26 -2.66
N GLU A 119 11.95 -2.40 -3.48
CA GLU A 119 12.30 -1.49 -4.57
C GLU A 119 11.29 -1.51 -5.71
N PHE A 120 10.77 -2.68 -6.06
CA PHE A 120 9.74 -2.81 -7.08
C PHE A 120 8.44 -2.14 -6.64
N VAL A 121 8.05 -2.35 -5.38
CA VAL A 121 6.90 -1.64 -4.81
C VAL A 121 7.16 -0.15 -4.78
N ASN A 122 8.34 0.30 -4.31
CA ASN A 122 8.68 1.72 -4.31
C ASN A 122 8.63 2.33 -5.72
N LEU A 123 9.19 1.64 -6.71
CA LEU A 123 9.14 2.06 -8.11
C LEU A 123 7.70 2.23 -8.60
N CYS A 124 6.80 1.32 -8.24
CA CYS A 124 5.37 1.45 -8.56
C CYS A 124 4.77 2.72 -7.92
N TYR A 125 5.09 3.01 -6.67
CA TYR A 125 4.65 4.24 -6.00
C TYR A 125 5.22 5.49 -6.68
N GLU A 126 6.52 5.50 -6.97
CA GLU A 126 7.21 6.60 -7.65
C GLU A 126 6.59 6.88 -9.02
N ILE A 127 6.35 5.84 -9.84
CA ILE A 127 5.72 5.98 -11.14
C ILE A 127 4.31 6.57 -11.03
N VAL A 128 3.48 6.09 -10.10
CA VAL A 128 2.10 6.59 -10.04
C VAL A 128 2.03 8.04 -9.58
N VAL A 129 2.92 8.49 -8.69
CA VAL A 129 2.92 9.88 -8.20
C VAL A 129 3.49 10.88 -9.21
N LEU A 130 4.10 10.42 -10.31
CA LEU A 130 4.47 11.30 -11.44
C LEU A 130 3.25 11.88 -12.16
N ALA A 131 2.04 11.37 -11.91
CA ALA A 131 0.83 11.91 -12.50
C ALA A 131 0.60 13.37 -12.06
N PRO A 132 0.58 14.34 -13.00
CA PRO A 132 0.51 15.75 -12.65
C PRO A 132 -0.86 16.13 -12.11
N HIS A 133 -0.91 17.18 -11.31
CA HIS A 133 -2.17 17.72 -10.74
C HIS A 133 -3.14 18.26 -11.81
N SER A 134 -2.69 18.46 -13.06
CA SER A 134 -3.53 18.82 -14.21
C SER A 134 -4.40 17.66 -14.70
N TRP A 135 -4.02 16.42 -14.40
CA TRP A 135 -4.83 15.26 -14.78
C TRP A 135 -6.18 15.26 -14.04
N PRO A 136 -7.25 14.79 -14.71
CA PRO A 136 -8.56 14.65 -14.09
C PRO A 136 -8.50 13.91 -12.76
N LEU A 137 -9.21 14.42 -11.74
CA LEU A 137 -9.24 13.83 -10.40
C LEU A 137 -9.65 12.35 -10.41
N TRP A 138 -10.47 11.92 -11.37
CA TRP A 138 -10.87 10.52 -11.49
C TRP A 138 -9.73 9.57 -11.83
N ILE A 139 -8.66 10.03 -12.47
CA ILE A 139 -7.44 9.26 -12.72
C ILE A 139 -6.61 9.23 -11.45
N ARG A 140 -6.29 10.40 -10.88
CA ARG A 140 -5.48 10.54 -9.67
C ARG A 140 -6.05 9.73 -8.50
N LYS A 141 -7.38 9.75 -8.33
CA LYS A 141 -8.05 8.95 -7.29
C LYS A 141 -7.96 7.43 -7.48
N ARG A 142 -7.77 6.95 -8.72
CA ARG A 142 -7.53 5.53 -9.02
C ARG A 142 -6.06 5.17 -8.77
N LEU A 143 -5.13 6.02 -9.20
CA LEU A 143 -3.69 5.85 -8.99
C LEU A 143 -3.32 5.80 -7.51
N ALA A 144 -3.97 6.62 -6.68
CA ALA A 144 -3.78 6.61 -5.22
C ALA A 144 -4.13 5.28 -4.54
N LYS A 145 -4.76 4.33 -5.26
CA LYS A 145 -5.07 2.98 -4.75
C LYS A 145 -3.94 1.97 -4.95
N VAL A 146 -2.75 2.40 -5.41
CA VAL A 146 -1.56 1.54 -5.60
C VAL A 146 -1.19 0.73 -4.36
N PHE A 147 -1.48 1.25 -3.16
CA PHE A 147 -1.23 0.54 -1.89
C PHE A 147 -2.02 -0.77 -1.72
N HIS A 148 -3.01 -1.05 -2.58
CA HIS A 148 -3.68 -2.35 -2.67
C HIS A 148 -2.88 -3.40 -3.48
N TYR A 149 -1.58 -3.20 -3.70
CA TYR A 149 -0.71 -4.11 -4.44
C TYR A 149 -0.68 -5.54 -3.88
N GLY A 150 -1.08 -5.75 -2.61
CA GLY A 150 -1.27 -7.08 -2.04
C GLY A 150 -2.22 -7.96 -2.86
N GLY A 151 -3.15 -7.36 -3.63
CA GLY A 151 -4.02 -8.10 -4.55
C GLY A 151 -3.24 -8.80 -5.68
N PHE A 152 -2.15 -8.20 -6.16
CA PHE A 152 -1.25 -8.84 -7.14
C PHE A 152 -0.50 -9.99 -6.50
N HIS A 153 0.07 -9.78 -5.31
CA HIS A 153 0.79 -10.81 -4.56
C HIS A 153 -0.09 -12.05 -4.33
N SER A 154 -1.26 -11.87 -3.73
CA SER A 154 -2.14 -13.00 -3.40
C SER A 154 -2.81 -13.59 -4.64
N GLY A 155 -3.20 -12.79 -5.62
CA GLY A 155 -3.78 -13.29 -6.88
C GLY A 155 -2.79 -14.15 -7.64
N ALA A 156 -1.55 -13.67 -7.79
CA ALA A 156 -0.49 -14.40 -8.46
C ALA A 156 -0.03 -15.63 -7.65
N GLY A 157 -0.02 -15.55 -6.31
CA GLY A 157 0.25 -16.71 -5.45
C GLY A 157 -0.76 -17.85 -5.65
N VAL A 158 -2.07 -17.55 -5.67
CA VAL A 158 -3.10 -18.58 -5.91
C VAL A 158 -3.02 -19.12 -7.34
N ALA A 159 -2.82 -18.26 -8.34
CA ALA A 159 -2.65 -18.67 -9.72
C ALA A 159 -1.40 -19.55 -9.92
N ALA A 160 -0.28 -19.22 -9.28
CA ALA A 160 0.93 -20.04 -9.27
C ALA A 160 0.64 -21.44 -8.72
N THR A 161 -0.09 -21.54 -7.60
CA THR A 161 -0.49 -22.83 -7.03
C THR A 161 -1.35 -23.64 -7.99
N ALA A 162 -2.32 -23.02 -8.67
CA ALA A 162 -3.19 -23.71 -9.63
C ALA A 162 -2.40 -24.24 -10.83
N TRP A 163 -1.52 -23.41 -11.43
CA TRP A 163 -0.67 -23.83 -12.53
C TRP A 163 0.35 -24.90 -12.12
N TYR A 164 0.91 -24.79 -10.92
CA TYR A 164 1.85 -25.77 -10.41
C TYR A 164 1.19 -27.11 -10.09
N MET A 165 -0.08 -27.09 -9.63
CA MET A 165 -0.89 -28.29 -9.50
C MET A 165 -1.15 -28.94 -10.86
N ALA A 166 -1.52 -28.15 -11.88
CA ALA A 166 -1.68 -28.66 -13.24
C ALA A 166 -0.37 -29.28 -13.78
N TYR A 167 0.77 -28.59 -13.60
CA TYR A 167 2.09 -29.12 -13.91
C TYR A 167 2.35 -30.46 -13.22
N THR A 168 2.09 -30.55 -11.91
CA THR A 168 2.35 -31.76 -11.13
C THR A 168 1.45 -32.93 -11.57
N ILE A 169 0.20 -32.66 -11.95
CA ILE A 169 -0.71 -33.66 -12.52
C ILE A 169 -0.16 -34.17 -13.86
N LEU A 170 0.27 -33.28 -14.75
CA LEU A 170 0.86 -33.65 -16.04
C LEU A 170 2.16 -34.45 -15.85
N ALA A 171 3.04 -34.03 -14.92
CA ALA A 171 4.25 -34.76 -14.59
C ALA A 171 3.96 -36.16 -14.02
N THR A 172 2.86 -36.33 -13.29
CA THR A 172 2.38 -37.64 -12.81
C THR A 172 1.95 -38.53 -13.99
N GLN A 173 1.23 -37.97 -14.96
CA GLN A 173 0.82 -38.68 -16.17
C GLN A 173 2.02 -39.10 -17.03
N GLU A 174 3.01 -38.21 -17.19
CA GLU A 174 4.25 -38.50 -17.91
C GLU A 174 5.05 -39.63 -17.26
N TRP A 175 5.16 -39.65 -15.93
CA TRP A 175 5.80 -40.76 -15.22
C TRP A 175 5.01 -42.07 -15.35
N ALA A 176 3.68 -42.00 -15.31
CA ALA A 176 2.83 -43.18 -15.49
C ALA A 176 2.99 -43.79 -16.89
N ALA A 177 3.21 -42.96 -17.91
CA ALA A 177 3.47 -43.39 -19.28
C ALA A 177 4.90 -43.94 -19.47
N ASP A 178 5.90 -43.33 -18.83
CA ASP A 178 7.31 -43.69 -18.94
C ASP A 178 7.99 -43.65 -17.56
N ARG A 179 8.23 -44.85 -16.98
CA ARG A 179 8.65 -45.03 -15.58
C ARG A 179 10.15 -44.81 -15.37
N GLN A 180 10.64 -43.63 -15.71
CA GLN A 180 12.03 -43.23 -15.47
C GLN A 180 12.23 -42.70 -14.04
N GLU A 181 13.41 -42.92 -13.48
CA GLU A 181 13.77 -42.46 -12.12
C GLU A 181 13.69 -40.93 -11.99
N TYR A 182 14.19 -40.18 -12.97
CA TYR A 182 14.14 -38.71 -12.92
C TYR A 182 12.71 -38.15 -12.96
N ARG A 183 11.79 -38.83 -13.67
CA ARG A 183 10.37 -38.46 -13.70
C ARG A 183 9.68 -38.77 -12.36
N LEU A 184 10.07 -39.87 -11.70
CA LEU A 184 9.58 -40.21 -10.35
C LEU A 184 9.98 -39.13 -9.34
N VAL A 185 11.25 -38.73 -9.33
CA VAL A 185 11.75 -37.67 -8.44
C VAL A 185 11.03 -36.35 -8.69
N ASN A 186 10.84 -35.99 -9.97
CA ASN A 186 10.11 -34.77 -10.36
C ASN A 186 8.64 -34.79 -9.85
N MET A 187 7.95 -35.91 -10.02
CA MET A 187 6.58 -36.09 -9.55
C MET A 187 6.48 -35.97 -8.01
N ILE A 188 7.34 -36.67 -7.27
CA ILE A 188 7.32 -36.67 -5.79
C ILE A 188 7.58 -35.25 -5.27
N THR A 189 8.63 -34.60 -5.76
CA THR A 189 8.98 -33.23 -5.34
C THR A 189 7.91 -32.22 -5.76
N GLY A 190 7.24 -32.42 -6.90
CA GLY A 190 6.05 -31.67 -7.31
C GLY A 190 4.93 -31.76 -6.28
N TRP A 191 4.52 -32.96 -5.87
CA TRP A 191 3.44 -33.14 -4.89
C TRP A 191 3.78 -32.59 -3.51
N ILE A 192 5.03 -32.66 -3.08
CA ILE A 192 5.49 -32.02 -1.84
C ILE A 192 5.26 -30.50 -1.91
N VAL A 193 5.69 -29.86 -3.00
CA VAL A 193 5.50 -28.41 -3.18
C VAL A 193 4.03 -28.04 -3.30
N VAL A 194 3.20 -28.84 -3.98
CA VAL A 194 1.74 -28.65 -4.03
C VAL A 194 1.15 -28.69 -2.62
N ALA A 195 1.50 -29.68 -1.81
CA ALA A 195 1.03 -29.77 -0.43
C ALA A 195 1.42 -28.53 0.38
N MET A 196 2.66 -28.05 0.24
CA MET A 196 3.14 -26.84 0.92
C MET A 196 2.38 -25.59 0.48
N PHE A 197 2.12 -25.43 -0.83
CA PHE A 197 1.31 -24.32 -1.35
C PHE A 197 -0.13 -24.37 -0.84
N LEU A 198 -0.76 -25.54 -0.79
CA LEU A 198 -2.10 -25.69 -0.24
C LEU A 198 -2.15 -25.31 1.25
N ILE A 199 -1.16 -25.72 2.04
CA ILE A 199 -1.05 -25.31 3.45
C ILE A 199 -0.86 -23.79 3.56
N ILE A 200 -0.03 -23.17 2.71
CA ILE A 200 0.10 -21.70 2.66
C ILE A 200 -1.25 -21.05 2.39
N LEU A 201 -2.01 -21.53 1.39
CA LEU A 201 -3.30 -20.93 1.02
C LEU A 201 -4.33 -21.06 2.15
N VAL A 202 -4.39 -22.21 2.83
CA VAL A 202 -5.27 -22.42 3.99
C VAL A 202 -4.85 -21.50 5.14
N ALA A 203 -3.56 -21.44 5.47
CA ALA A 203 -3.05 -20.59 6.54
C ALA A 203 -3.19 -19.09 6.23
N ALA A 204 -3.19 -18.71 4.95
CA ALA A 204 -3.41 -17.34 4.50
C ALA A 204 -4.88 -16.88 4.63
N TYR A 205 -5.83 -17.80 4.85
CA TYR A 205 -7.23 -17.43 5.01
C TYR A 205 -7.39 -16.41 6.15
N PRO A 206 -8.11 -15.28 5.95
CA PRO A 206 -8.04 -14.13 6.87
C PRO A 206 -8.34 -14.46 8.34
N SER A 207 -9.28 -15.37 8.62
CA SER A 207 -9.62 -15.77 9.98
C SER A 207 -8.52 -16.61 10.64
N ILE A 208 -7.87 -17.50 9.88
CA ILE A 208 -6.78 -18.35 10.38
C ILE A 208 -5.52 -17.52 10.56
N ARG A 209 -5.17 -16.74 9.54
CA ARG A 209 -3.99 -15.87 9.54
C ARG A 209 -3.98 -14.90 10.72
N ARG A 210 -5.12 -14.27 11.05
CA ARG A 210 -5.19 -13.36 12.20
C ARG A 210 -4.97 -14.08 13.54
N LYS A 211 -5.41 -15.33 13.66
CA LYS A 211 -5.28 -16.12 14.90
C LYS A 211 -3.88 -16.70 15.07
N PHE A 212 -3.23 -17.09 13.97
CA PHE A 212 -1.94 -17.78 13.97
C PHE A 212 -0.88 -17.02 13.16
N HIS A 213 -0.86 -15.69 13.29
CA HIS A 213 -0.08 -14.79 12.43
C HIS A 213 1.41 -15.15 12.37
N ASP A 214 2.05 -15.36 13.52
CA ASP A 214 3.48 -15.69 13.58
C ASP A 214 3.80 -17.05 12.93
N HIS A 215 2.92 -18.04 13.12
CA HIS A 215 3.07 -19.38 12.55
C HIS A 215 2.89 -19.33 11.03
N PHE A 216 1.89 -18.58 10.56
CA PHE A 216 1.68 -18.30 9.16
C PHE A 216 2.92 -17.65 8.55
N GLU A 217 3.47 -16.61 9.18
CA GLU A 217 4.63 -15.88 8.64
C GLU A 217 5.86 -16.79 8.55
N ALA A 218 6.12 -17.60 9.58
CA ALA A 218 7.20 -18.57 9.59
C ALA A 218 7.03 -19.63 8.49
N PHE A 219 5.88 -20.32 8.45
CA PHE A 219 5.63 -21.38 7.48
C PHE A 219 5.68 -20.84 6.04
N HIS A 220 5.01 -19.72 5.77
CA HIS A 220 5.03 -19.08 4.44
C HIS A 220 6.45 -18.75 3.98
N ARG A 221 7.33 -18.31 4.90
CA ARG A 221 8.72 -18.00 4.59
C ARG A 221 9.52 -19.25 4.22
N PHE A 222 9.55 -20.25 5.11
CA PHE A 222 10.34 -21.46 4.87
C PHE A 222 9.81 -22.26 3.70
N ALA A 223 8.48 -22.36 3.56
CA ALA A 223 7.88 -23.04 2.43
C ALA A 223 8.18 -22.33 1.11
N GLY A 224 8.23 -21.00 1.10
CA GLY A 224 8.67 -20.22 -0.06
C GLY A 224 10.13 -20.45 -0.45
N TRP A 225 11.04 -20.68 0.51
CA TRP A 225 12.45 -20.99 0.21
C TRP A 225 12.63 -22.39 -0.35
N VAL A 226 11.95 -23.37 0.26
CA VAL A 226 11.96 -24.75 -0.21
C VAL A 226 11.35 -24.85 -1.61
N SER A 227 10.23 -24.14 -1.87
CA SER A 227 9.65 -24.12 -3.21
C SER A 227 10.61 -23.48 -4.21
N LEU A 228 11.25 -22.35 -3.90
CA LEU A 228 12.23 -21.74 -4.81
C LEU A 228 13.36 -22.70 -5.19
N LEU A 229 13.89 -23.47 -4.23
CA LEU A 229 14.89 -24.51 -4.50
C LEU A 229 14.31 -25.62 -5.39
N ALA A 230 13.09 -26.08 -5.13
CA ALA A 230 12.43 -27.09 -5.95
C ALA A 230 12.22 -26.63 -7.40
N PHE A 231 11.81 -25.37 -7.61
CA PHE A 231 11.67 -24.78 -8.94
C PHE A 231 13.01 -24.74 -9.70
N TRP A 232 14.12 -24.44 -9.03
CA TRP A 232 15.46 -24.54 -9.63
C TRP A 232 15.81 -25.97 -10.05
N VAL A 233 15.59 -26.94 -9.17
CA VAL A 233 15.83 -28.36 -9.46
C VAL A 233 14.99 -28.80 -10.66
N HIS A 234 13.70 -28.50 -10.67
CA HIS A 234 12.78 -28.83 -11.76
C HIS A 234 13.19 -28.19 -13.08
N ASN A 235 13.60 -26.92 -13.06
CA ASN A 235 14.03 -26.21 -14.26
C ASN A 235 15.32 -26.81 -14.84
N ILE A 236 16.27 -27.22 -13.99
CA ILE A 236 17.52 -27.88 -14.45
C ILE A 236 17.22 -29.27 -15.03
N VAL A 237 16.36 -30.06 -14.37
CA VAL A 237 15.95 -31.39 -14.87
C VAL A 237 15.23 -31.26 -16.21
N SER A 238 14.28 -30.31 -16.32
CA SER A 238 13.57 -30.04 -17.57
C SER A 238 14.52 -29.58 -18.68
N ALA A 239 15.46 -28.68 -18.38
CA ALA A 239 16.45 -28.23 -19.34
C ALA A 239 17.38 -29.35 -19.81
N ARG A 240 17.72 -30.32 -18.95
CA ARG A 240 18.50 -31.50 -19.34
C ARG A 240 17.78 -32.35 -20.38
N VAL A 241 16.47 -32.55 -20.22
CA VAL A 241 15.65 -33.29 -21.20
C VAL A 241 15.60 -32.53 -22.52
N THR A 242 15.28 -31.24 -22.48
CA THR A 242 15.21 -30.40 -23.68
C THR A 242 16.56 -30.27 -24.40
N ALA A 243 17.66 -30.16 -23.67
CA ALA A 243 19.01 -30.12 -24.25
C ALA A 243 19.33 -31.41 -25.02
N HIS A 244 18.94 -32.57 -24.48
CA HIS A 244 19.09 -33.85 -25.17
C HIS A 244 18.23 -33.90 -26.45
N GLU A 245 16.98 -33.44 -26.40
CA GLU A 245 16.10 -33.38 -27.59
C GLU A 245 16.60 -32.43 -28.68
N TRP A 246 17.20 -31.30 -28.28
CA TRP A 246 17.74 -30.31 -29.21
C TRP A 246 19.16 -30.64 -29.70
N ASN A 247 19.80 -31.66 -29.13
CA ASN A 247 21.22 -31.95 -29.33
C ASN A 247 22.12 -30.73 -29.01
N GLU A 248 21.79 -30.04 -27.93
CA GLU A 248 22.41 -28.78 -27.49
C GLU A 248 22.89 -28.88 -26.03
N SER A 249 23.59 -27.85 -25.55
CA SER A 249 23.99 -27.78 -24.14
C SER A 249 22.82 -27.46 -23.19
N ILE A 250 22.91 -27.93 -21.93
CA ILE A 250 21.93 -27.60 -20.87
C ILE A 250 21.84 -26.08 -20.66
N GLY A 251 22.97 -25.38 -20.73
CA GLY A 251 23.03 -23.92 -20.58
C GLY A 251 22.22 -23.20 -21.66
N TYR A 252 22.33 -23.64 -22.91
CA TYR A 252 21.54 -23.10 -24.02
C TYR A 252 20.04 -23.34 -23.82
N ALA A 253 19.64 -24.55 -23.41
CA ALA A 253 18.25 -24.87 -23.10
C ALA A 253 17.69 -24.02 -21.94
N LEU A 254 18.48 -23.77 -20.90
CA LEU A 254 18.10 -22.92 -19.77
C LEU A 254 17.85 -21.47 -20.20
N VAL A 255 18.79 -20.86 -20.93
CA VAL A 255 18.69 -19.44 -21.33
C VAL A 255 17.50 -19.18 -22.24
N ARG A 256 17.14 -20.16 -23.08
CA ARG A 256 15.97 -20.09 -23.97
C ARG A 256 14.64 -20.35 -23.25
N SER A 257 14.68 -20.84 -22.00
CA SER A 257 13.48 -21.12 -21.20
C SER A 257 12.98 -19.85 -20.49
N PRO A 258 11.72 -19.43 -20.69
CA PRO A 258 11.12 -18.34 -19.92
C PRO A 258 11.14 -18.59 -18.41
N ASN A 259 11.03 -19.86 -18.02
CA ASN A 259 11.05 -20.30 -16.61
C ASN A 259 12.36 -19.90 -15.92
N PHE A 260 13.50 -20.07 -16.60
CA PHE A 260 14.82 -19.70 -16.06
C PHE A 260 14.87 -18.24 -15.64
N TRP A 261 14.42 -17.32 -16.49
CA TRP A 261 14.42 -15.89 -16.18
C TRP A 261 13.46 -15.52 -15.05
N CYS A 262 12.28 -16.14 -15.00
CA CYS A 262 11.33 -15.95 -13.91
C CYS A 262 11.94 -16.35 -12.56
N ILE A 263 12.61 -17.51 -12.51
CA ILE A 263 13.26 -18.00 -11.29
C ILE A 263 14.49 -17.14 -10.94
N CYS A 264 15.28 -16.68 -11.91
CA CYS A 264 16.39 -15.75 -11.69
C CYS A 264 15.90 -14.48 -11.00
N VAL A 265 14.89 -13.79 -11.57
CA VAL A 265 14.31 -12.58 -10.98
C VAL A 265 13.80 -12.84 -9.57
N THR A 266 13.06 -13.94 -9.39
CA THR A 266 12.50 -14.35 -8.10
C THR A 266 13.59 -14.57 -7.04
N THR A 267 14.68 -15.24 -7.44
CA THR A 267 15.84 -15.51 -6.58
C THR A 267 16.56 -14.23 -6.22
N SER A 268 16.83 -13.36 -7.19
CA SER A 268 17.47 -12.06 -6.96
C SER A 268 16.65 -11.18 -6.02
N CYS A 269 15.32 -11.13 -6.20
CA CYS A 269 14.41 -10.39 -5.31
C CYS A 269 14.48 -10.90 -3.87
N THR A 270 14.49 -12.23 -3.70
CA THR A 270 14.56 -12.87 -2.39
C THR A 270 15.91 -12.58 -1.73
N ILE A 271 17.02 -12.79 -2.45
CA ILE A 271 18.38 -12.51 -1.94
C ILE A 271 18.53 -11.02 -1.58
N ALA A 272 18.03 -10.10 -2.40
CA ALA A 272 18.14 -8.66 -2.14
C ALA A 272 17.45 -8.24 -0.83
N SER A 273 16.25 -8.76 -0.53
CA SER A 273 15.55 -8.44 0.71
C SER A 273 16.33 -8.94 1.95
N TRP A 274 16.89 -10.15 1.87
CA TRP A 274 17.59 -10.80 3.01
C TRP A 274 19.05 -10.37 3.18
N SER A 275 19.77 -10.05 2.11
CA SER A 275 21.15 -9.55 2.19
C SER A 275 21.27 -8.21 2.93
N ARG A 276 20.14 -7.51 3.08
CA ARG A 276 20.01 -6.24 3.81
C ARG A 276 19.50 -6.39 5.24
N LEU A 277 19.43 -7.61 5.77
CA LEU A 277 19.17 -7.83 7.18
C LEU A 277 20.31 -7.20 8.02
N ARG A 278 19.97 -6.24 8.88
CA ARG A 278 20.94 -5.53 9.73
C ARG A 278 20.43 -5.48 11.16
N ARG A 279 21.32 -5.71 12.11
CA ARG A 279 21.05 -5.49 13.52
C ARG A 279 21.44 -4.06 13.87
N ARG A 280 20.47 -3.25 14.28
CA ARG A 280 20.63 -1.82 14.53
C ARG A 280 20.38 -1.51 16.00
N VAL A 281 21.19 -0.60 16.53
CA VAL A 281 20.98 -0.02 17.84
C VAL A 281 19.77 0.92 17.79
N VAL A 282 18.93 0.85 18.81
CA VAL A 282 17.80 1.75 19.04
C VAL A 282 17.93 2.42 20.38
N TYR A 283 17.54 3.69 20.42
CA TYR A 283 17.52 4.52 21.63
C TYR A 283 16.06 4.81 21.97
N PRO A 284 15.48 4.15 22.98
CA PRO A 284 14.09 4.37 23.37
C PRO A 284 13.90 5.70 24.09
N GLU A 285 12.81 6.38 23.77
CA GLU A 285 12.24 7.50 24.50
C GLU A 285 10.87 7.03 25.03
N LYS A 286 10.70 6.99 26.35
CA LYS A 286 9.43 6.60 26.95
C LYS A 286 8.47 7.80 26.87
N LEU A 287 7.42 7.67 26.07
CA LEU A 287 6.37 8.70 25.96
C LEU A 287 5.31 8.50 27.05
N SER A 288 4.89 7.26 27.28
CA SER A 288 3.94 6.87 28.32
C SER A 288 4.02 5.36 28.59
N ASP A 289 3.19 4.83 29.49
CA ASP A 289 3.05 3.38 29.67
C ASP A 289 2.34 2.69 28.48
N HIS A 290 1.83 3.48 27.53
CA HIS A 290 1.14 2.98 26.34
C HIS A 290 1.96 3.12 25.04
N ALA A 291 3.00 3.97 25.04
CA ALA A 291 3.78 4.26 23.84
C ALA A 291 5.26 4.58 24.15
N THR A 292 6.13 4.16 23.25
CA THR A 292 7.54 4.55 23.22
C THR A 292 7.92 4.99 21.81
N ARG A 293 8.88 5.91 21.71
CA ARG A 293 9.50 6.29 20.44
C ARG A 293 10.88 5.66 20.39
N LEU A 294 11.17 4.90 19.33
CA LEU A 294 12.48 4.28 19.13
C LEU A 294 13.26 5.09 18.12
N HIS A 295 14.39 5.66 18.54
CA HIS A 295 15.27 6.44 17.68
C HIS A 295 16.37 5.58 17.06
N PHE A 296 16.65 5.85 15.78
CA PHE A 296 17.69 5.22 14.97
C PHE A 296 18.63 6.31 14.44
N LYS A 297 19.89 6.26 14.89
CA LYS A 297 20.91 7.29 14.56
C LYS A 297 21.87 6.88 13.44
N TYR A 298 21.64 5.72 12.81
CA TYR A 298 22.60 5.16 11.85
C TYR A 298 22.50 5.76 10.44
N ARG A 299 21.42 6.50 10.14
CA ARG A 299 21.23 7.26 8.91
C ARG A 299 20.02 8.18 9.02
N GLY A 300 20.01 9.27 8.26
CA GLY A 300 18.81 10.04 7.99
C GLY A 300 17.79 9.26 7.14
N MET A 301 16.51 9.46 7.41
CA MET A 301 15.41 8.91 6.62
C MET A 301 14.56 10.01 6.01
N LYS A 302 14.26 9.91 4.73
CA LYS A 302 13.30 10.81 4.08
C LYS A 302 11.87 10.53 4.61
N PRO A 303 10.94 11.48 4.44
CA PRO A 303 9.54 11.27 4.80
C PRO A 303 8.86 10.16 3.99
N PHE A 304 7.68 9.74 4.42
CA PHE A 304 6.78 8.78 3.76
C PHE A 304 7.29 7.33 3.65
N TYR A 305 8.37 7.00 4.36
CA TYR A 305 8.87 5.65 4.43
C TYR A 305 8.32 4.89 5.65
N GLY A 306 8.30 3.58 5.51
CA GLY A 306 8.10 2.61 6.58
C GLY A 306 9.24 1.61 6.64
N LEU A 307 9.43 1.03 7.82
CA LEU A 307 10.47 0.06 8.10
C LEU A 307 9.87 -1.13 8.84
N LYS A 308 10.39 -2.33 8.58
CA LYS A 308 10.07 -3.52 9.36
C LYS A 308 11.15 -3.77 10.42
N ILE A 309 10.72 -3.95 11.67
CA ILE A 309 11.58 -4.29 12.80
C ILE A 309 11.19 -5.64 13.42
N SER A 310 12.14 -6.30 14.05
CA SER A 310 11.94 -7.61 14.68
C SER A 310 12.95 -7.88 15.79
N ASP A 311 12.55 -8.64 16.81
CA ASP A 311 13.48 -9.26 17.76
C ASP A 311 13.89 -10.66 17.30
N LYS A 312 12.99 -11.37 16.58
CA LYS A 312 13.15 -12.72 16.06
C LYS A 312 13.02 -12.72 14.53
N PRO A 313 14.08 -12.38 13.78
CA PRO A 313 14.00 -12.11 12.34
C PRO A 313 13.57 -13.32 11.49
N MET A 314 13.67 -14.53 12.06
CA MET A 314 13.28 -15.79 11.43
C MET A 314 11.82 -16.19 11.67
N THR A 315 11.07 -15.45 12.50
CA THR A 315 9.66 -15.77 12.81
C THR A 315 8.75 -14.58 12.55
N GLU A 316 8.98 -13.43 13.18
CA GLU A 316 8.05 -12.29 13.22
C GLU A 316 8.63 -11.02 12.60
N TRP A 317 7.79 -10.18 11.98
CA TRP A 317 8.17 -8.83 11.54
C TRP A 317 7.04 -7.82 11.72
N HIS A 318 7.37 -6.63 12.24
CA HIS A 318 6.40 -5.57 12.51
C HIS A 318 6.75 -4.29 11.73
N ALA A 319 5.80 -3.77 10.95
CA ALA A 319 6.00 -2.58 10.14
C ALA A 319 5.62 -1.30 10.90
N PHE A 320 6.47 -0.29 10.84
CA PHE A 320 6.24 1.03 11.42
C PHE A 320 6.57 2.13 10.42
N ALA A 321 5.85 3.24 10.47
CA ALA A 321 6.19 4.43 9.71
C ALA A 321 7.38 5.14 10.36
N THR A 322 8.28 5.67 9.53
CA THR A 322 9.47 6.38 9.98
C THR A 322 9.22 7.88 10.03
N ILE A 323 9.62 8.50 11.12
CA ILE A 323 9.56 9.94 11.36
C ILE A 323 10.98 10.47 11.28
N PRO A 324 11.31 11.38 10.36
CA PRO A 324 12.65 11.97 10.30
C PRO A 324 13.01 12.65 11.62
N ASP A 325 14.21 12.40 12.13
CA ASP A 325 14.73 13.10 13.31
C ASP A 325 15.63 14.23 12.84
N ILE A 326 15.26 15.45 13.22
CA ILE A 326 15.94 16.68 12.84
C ILE A 326 16.85 17.09 14.00
N GLU A 327 18.10 17.36 13.69
CA GLU A 327 18.99 18.01 14.65
C GLU A 327 18.60 19.49 14.77
N PRO A 328 18.23 20.00 15.96
CA PRO A 328 17.69 21.34 16.12
C PRO A 328 18.62 22.47 15.65
N GLU A 329 19.93 22.29 15.80
CA GLU A 329 20.93 23.31 15.48
C GLU A 329 21.26 23.37 13.99
N SER A 330 21.38 22.22 13.33
CA SER A 330 21.76 22.15 11.91
C SER A 330 20.57 22.12 10.96
N GLY A 331 19.38 21.78 11.45
CA GLY A 331 18.19 21.55 10.63
C GLY A 331 18.30 20.31 9.73
N LYS A 332 19.37 19.52 9.85
CA LYS A 332 19.61 18.34 9.01
C LYS A 332 18.94 17.10 9.61
N VAL A 333 18.57 16.19 8.72
CA VAL A 333 18.03 14.87 9.10
C VAL A 333 19.18 13.90 9.30
N GLU A 334 19.58 13.67 10.55
CA GLU A 334 20.67 12.75 10.90
C GLU A 334 20.19 11.35 11.27
N GLY A 335 18.92 11.23 11.65
CA GLY A 335 18.32 9.99 12.10
C GLY A 335 16.87 9.85 11.67
N PHE A 336 16.22 8.88 12.28
CA PHE A 336 14.76 8.75 12.24
C PHE A 336 14.28 7.98 13.46
N SER A 337 12.99 8.07 13.70
CA SER A 337 12.34 7.36 14.78
C SER A 337 11.06 6.67 14.33
N VAL A 338 10.58 5.75 15.16
CA VAL A 338 9.27 5.11 14.98
C VAL A 338 8.51 5.16 16.29
N VAL A 339 7.21 5.43 16.24
CA VAL A 339 6.33 5.38 17.41
C VAL A 339 5.75 3.98 17.53
N VAL A 340 6.01 3.32 18.66
CA VAL A 340 5.50 2.00 18.99
C VAL A 340 4.45 2.14 20.08
N SER A 341 3.23 1.70 19.80
CA SER A 341 2.12 1.71 20.76
C SER A 341 1.65 0.29 21.06
N ASN A 342 1.11 0.09 22.25
CA ASN A 342 0.77 -1.24 22.73
C ASN A 342 -0.37 -1.86 21.91
N ALA A 343 -0.07 -2.92 21.18
CA ALA A 343 -1.00 -3.68 20.35
C ALA A 343 -0.77 -5.21 20.42
N GLY A 344 0.16 -5.67 21.27
CA GLY A 344 0.54 -7.08 21.39
C GLY A 344 1.91 -7.26 22.04
N ASP A 345 2.34 -8.51 22.20
CA ASP A 345 3.51 -8.88 23.00
C ASP A 345 4.82 -8.21 22.54
N PHE A 346 5.07 -8.19 21.22
CA PHE A 346 6.22 -7.49 20.66
C PHE A 346 6.23 -6.02 21.06
N THR A 347 5.14 -5.29 20.80
CA THR A 347 5.06 -3.85 21.10
C THR A 347 5.12 -3.56 22.60
N LYS A 348 4.46 -4.38 23.43
CA LYS A 348 4.50 -4.26 24.89
C LYS A 348 5.93 -4.43 25.40
N LYS A 349 6.66 -5.41 24.89
CA LYS A 349 8.09 -5.60 25.22
C LYS A 349 8.94 -4.40 24.81
N GLN A 350 8.69 -3.81 23.64
CA GLN A 350 9.42 -2.61 23.21
C GLN A 350 9.15 -1.40 24.13
N ILE A 351 7.93 -1.26 24.66
CA ILE A 351 7.52 -0.16 25.56
C ILE A 351 8.10 -0.34 26.96
N MET A 352 8.13 -1.57 27.48
CA MET A 352 8.60 -1.84 28.85
C MET A 352 10.11 -1.75 29.01
N ASN A 353 10.87 -1.73 27.90
CA ASN A 353 12.31 -1.65 27.92
C ASN A 353 12.77 -0.26 27.45
N ASP A 354 13.27 0.54 28.39
CA ASP A 354 13.80 1.90 28.18
C ASP A 354 15.30 1.93 27.86
N SER A 355 16.00 0.81 28.03
CA SER A 355 17.44 0.72 27.76
C SER A 355 17.78 0.64 26.27
N GLU A 356 18.96 1.18 25.93
CA GLU A 356 19.57 1.03 24.62
C GLU A 356 19.70 -0.47 24.28
N ARG A 357 19.22 -0.85 23.08
CA ARG A 357 19.21 -2.25 22.66
C ARG A 357 19.37 -2.38 21.16
N LYS A 358 19.47 -3.62 20.71
CA LYS A 358 19.60 -3.97 19.29
C LYS A 358 18.35 -4.67 18.77
N VAL A 359 17.77 -4.15 17.69
CA VAL A 359 16.66 -4.75 16.95
C VAL A 359 17.09 -5.09 15.52
N TRP A 360 16.41 -6.05 14.89
CA TRP A 360 16.64 -6.39 13.49
C TRP A 360 15.81 -5.51 12.57
N VAL A 361 16.43 -5.08 11.48
CA VAL A 361 15.82 -4.33 10.38
C VAL A 361 16.06 -5.10 9.09
N ARG A 362 15.05 -5.23 8.24
CA ARG A 362 15.14 -5.95 6.95
C ARG A 362 14.63 -5.10 5.79
N GLY A 363 15.25 -5.32 4.63
CA GLY A 363 14.83 -4.74 3.35
C GLY A 363 15.18 -3.27 3.20
N ALA A 364 14.78 -2.70 2.07
CA ALA A 364 14.75 -1.26 1.89
C ALA A 364 13.50 -0.67 2.58
N PRO A 365 13.53 0.60 3.00
CA PRO A 365 12.33 1.27 3.46
C PRO A 365 11.29 1.33 2.33
N LEU A 366 10.03 1.20 2.70
CA LEU A 366 8.91 1.10 1.78
C LEU A 366 8.07 2.38 1.80
N HIS A 367 7.62 2.84 0.64
CA HIS A 367 6.61 3.89 0.56
C HIS A 367 5.31 3.43 1.22
N GLY A 368 4.80 4.24 2.14
CA GLY A 368 3.51 4.02 2.78
C GLY A 368 2.35 4.57 1.98
N LEU A 369 1.12 4.25 2.43
CA LEU A 369 -0.13 4.82 1.90
C LEU A 369 -0.05 6.34 1.69
N LEU A 370 0.49 7.05 2.69
CA LEU A 370 0.58 8.51 2.71
C LEU A 370 1.45 9.07 1.59
N TYR A 371 2.37 8.30 1.00
CA TYR A 371 3.17 8.76 -0.15
C TYR A 371 2.28 9.15 -1.35
N THR A 372 1.13 8.50 -1.49
CA THR A 372 0.17 8.81 -2.56
C THR A 372 -0.52 10.17 -2.37
N SER A 373 -0.37 10.85 -1.23
CA SER A 373 -0.95 12.17 -1.00
C SER A 373 -0.48 13.21 -2.02
N LYS A 374 0.75 13.03 -2.54
CA LYS A 374 1.36 13.87 -3.58
C LYS A 374 0.53 13.97 -4.87
N LEU A 375 -0.41 13.03 -5.08
CA LEU A 375 -1.35 13.06 -6.20
C LEU A 375 -2.42 14.14 -6.08
N PHE A 376 -2.55 14.80 -4.94
CA PHE A 376 -3.64 15.73 -4.66
C PHE A 376 -3.12 17.12 -4.34
N ARG A 377 -3.91 18.14 -4.68
CA ARG A 377 -3.58 19.55 -4.42
C ARG A 377 -3.78 19.91 -2.95
N ARG A 378 -4.83 19.35 -2.34
CA ARG A 378 -5.21 19.57 -0.93
C ARG A 378 -5.82 18.30 -0.38
N ILE A 379 -5.50 17.98 0.87
CA ILE A 379 -5.98 16.76 1.54
C ILE A 379 -6.49 17.04 2.96
N VAL A 380 -7.28 16.11 3.49
CA VAL A 380 -7.53 16.01 4.93
C VAL A 380 -6.82 14.78 5.48
N ILE A 381 -6.02 14.96 6.53
CA ILE A 381 -5.42 13.87 7.30
C ILE A 381 -6.25 13.63 8.54
N VAL A 382 -6.74 12.40 8.70
CA VAL A 382 -7.48 11.93 9.87
C VAL A 382 -6.62 10.93 10.62
N ALA A 383 -6.36 11.20 11.90
CA ALA A 383 -5.62 10.31 12.78
C ALA A 383 -6.42 10.02 14.04
N THR A 384 -6.31 8.80 14.57
CA THR A 384 -6.81 8.51 15.93
C THR A 384 -5.76 7.86 16.78
N GLY A 385 -5.62 8.30 18.03
CA GLY A 385 -4.60 7.77 18.95
C GLY A 385 -3.22 7.79 18.30
N SER A 386 -2.55 6.64 18.30
CA SER A 386 -1.20 6.46 17.78
C SER A 386 -1.10 6.53 16.26
N GLY A 387 -2.24 6.56 15.56
CA GLY A 387 -2.27 6.81 14.12
C GLY A 387 -1.65 8.15 13.72
N ILE A 388 -1.45 9.08 14.67
CA ILE A 388 -0.72 10.31 14.42
C ILE A 388 0.76 10.08 14.10
N GLY A 389 1.38 9.03 14.66
CA GLY A 389 2.81 8.74 14.48
C GLY A 389 3.20 8.64 13.00
N PRO A 390 2.54 7.78 12.21
CA PRO A 390 2.74 7.74 10.76
C PRO A 390 2.48 9.05 10.04
N CYS A 391 1.50 9.85 10.50
CA CYS A 391 1.17 11.14 9.91
C CYS A 391 2.28 12.18 10.13
N LEU A 392 3.03 12.13 11.24
CA LEU A 392 4.12 13.08 11.53
C LEU A 392 5.18 13.14 10.42
N SER A 393 5.40 12.02 9.73
CA SER A 393 6.28 11.98 8.54
C SER A 393 5.77 12.90 7.42
N LEU A 394 4.48 12.80 7.08
CA LEU A 394 3.84 13.65 6.07
C LEU A 394 3.76 15.11 6.51
N LEU A 395 3.44 15.35 7.79
CA LEU A 395 3.35 16.69 8.37
C LEU A 395 4.71 17.39 8.30
N TYR A 396 5.79 16.67 8.57
CA TYR A 396 7.15 17.19 8.42
C TYR A 396 7.53 17.46 6.96
N ALA A 397 7.16 16.57 6.03
CA ALA A 397 7.52 16.73 4.62
C ALA A 397 6.98 18.03 4.01
N ASP A 398 5.88 18.54 4.56
CA ASP A 398 5.16 19.73 4.12
C ASP A 398 4.79 19.77 2.61
N GLU A 399 4.84 18.62 1.90
CA GLU A 399 4.69 18.60 0.44
C GLU A 399 3.27 18.80 -0.09
N THR A 400 2.24 18.42 0.67
CA THR A 400 0.83 18.46 0.21
C THR A 400 -0.03 19.26 1.19
N PRO A 401 -0.52 20.45 0.82
CA PRO A 401 -1.36 21.27 1.68
C PRO A 401 -2.47 20.46 2.34
N ARG A 402 -2.65 20.62 3.65
CA ARG A 402 -3.47 19.72 4.46
C ARG A 402 -4.27 20.43 5.55
N ARG A 403 -5.41 19.83 5.92
CA ARG A 403 -6.02 20.02 7.25
C ARG A 403 -5.88 18.74 8.07
N VAL A 404 -5.75 18.87 9.37
CA VAL A 404 -5.55 17.73 10.28
C VAL A 404 -6.71 17.61 11.26
N LEU A 405 -7.30 16.40 11.32
CA LEU A 405 -8.17 15.96 12.40
C LEU A 405 -7.46 14.87 13.19
N TRP A 406 -7.12 15.14 14.44
CA TRP A 406 -6.50 14.16 15.33
C TRP A 406 -7.36 13.94 16.57
N SER A 407 -7.93 12.74 16.71
CA SER A 407 -8.78 12.37 17.84
C SER A 407 -8.08 11.39 18.78
N THR A 408 -7.85 11.77 20.03
CA THR A 408 -7.18 10.91 21.02
C THR A 408 -7.56 11.26 22.45
N ARG A 409 -7.32 10.31 23.37
CA ARG A 409 -7.37 10.55 24.81
C ARG A 409 -6.17 11.37 25.24
N ASP A 410 -6.40 12.45 26.01
CA ASP A 410 -5.38 13.31 26.62
C ASP A 410 -4.12 13.51 25.74
N PRO A 411 -4.23 14.23 24.59
CA PRO A 411 -3.18 14.26 23.56
C PRO A 411 -1.79 14.60 24.09
N GLU A 412 -1.68 15.68 24.87
CA GLU A 412 -0.41 16.15 25.43
C GLU A 412 0.13 15.21 26.51
N LYS A 413 -0.73 14.67 27.38
CA LYS A 413 -0.33 13.70 28.41
C LYS A 413 0.16 12.38 27.80
N THR A 414 -0.41 11.97 26.67
CA THR A 414 -0.14 10.65 26.08
C THR A 414 1.04 10.67 25.11
N TYR A 415 1.19 11.74 24.33
CA TYR A 415 2.18 11.84 23.25
C TYR A 415 3.20 12.97 23.47
N GLY A 416 3.04 13.78 24.51
CA GLY A 416 3.91 14.89 24.84
C GLY A 416 3.64 16.17 24.05
N PRO A 417 4.12 17.32 24.54
CA PRO A 417 3.94 18.62 23.90
C PRO A 417 4.60 18.67 22.51
N THR A 418 5.73 18.00 22.32
CA THR A 418 6.46 17.98 21.04
C THR A 418 5.61 17.46 19.88
N VAL A 419 4.83 16.40 20.09
CA VAL A 419 3.95 15.83 19.06
C VAL A 419 2.78 16.77 18.78
N VAL A 420 2.16 17.34 19.81
CA VAL A 420 1.07 18.32 19.68
C VAL A 420 1.53 19.54 18.88
N SER A 421 2.69 20.11 19.24
CA SER A 421 3.27 21.24 18.51
C SER A 421 3.64 20.90 17.08
N ALA A 422 4.08 19.67 16.79
CA ALA A 422 4.33 19.25 15.42
C ALA A 422 3.06 19.23 14.57
N VAL A 423 1.92 18.83 15.14
CA VAL A 423 0.62 18.88 14.47
C VAL A 423 0.19 20.33 14.21
N GLN A 424 0.25 21.18 15.23
CA GLN A 424 -0.13 22.59 15.13
C GLN A 424 0.77 23.39 14.18
N ARG A 425 2.06 23.05 14.07
CA ARG A 425 2.94 23.66 13.08
C ARG A 425 2.56 23.30 11.65
N ALA A 426 2.13 22.06 11.42
CA ALA A 426 1.76 21.59 10.08
C ALA A 426 0.34 22.03 9.66
N ASP A 427 -0.56 22.25 10.61
CA ASP A 427 -1.86 22.90 10.41
C ASP A 427 -2.17 23.76 11.65
N PRO A 428 -1.98 25.10 11.60
CA PRO A 428 -2.29 25.99 12.71
C PRO A 428 -3.75 25.93 13.17
N ASN A 429 -4.65 25.49 12.28
CA ASN A 429 -6.07 25.29 12.57
C ASN A 429 -6.42 23.81 12.71
N ALA A 430 -5.45 22.97 13.11
CA ALA A 430 -5.67 21.54 13.32
C ALA A 430 -6.76 21.29 14.36
N VAL A 431 -7.67 20.37 14.06
CA VAL A 431 -8.69 19.91 15.00
C VAL A 431 -8.09 18.80 15.86
N ILE A 432 -7.51 19.17 16.99
CA ILE A 432 -7.03 18.23 18.02
C ILE A 432 -8.18 17.95 19.00
N TRP A 433 -8.79 16.79 18.85
CA TRP A 433 -9.98 16.38 19.60
C TRP A 433 -9.59 15.54 20.82
N ASN A 434 -9.64 16.13 22.02
CA ASN A 434 -9.46 15.41 23.27
C ASN A 434 -10.74 14.62 23.63
N THR A 435 -10.69 13.29 23.50
CA THR A 435 -11.85 12.43 23.77
C THR A 435 -12.19 12.28 25.25
N THR A 436 -11.26 12.60 26.16
CA THR A 436 -11.53 12.60 27.60
C THR A 436 -12.49 13.72 27.97
N GLU A 437 -12.30 14.90 27.36
CA GLU A 437 -13.08 16.11 27.66
C GLU A 437 -14.39 16.16 26.87
N ARG A 438 -14.36 15.76 25.60
CA ARG A 438 -15.46 15.98 24.64
C ARG A 438 -16.22 14.72 24.26
N GLY A 439 -15.81 13.56 24.77
CA GLY A 439 -16.26 12.26 24.25
C GLY A 439 -15.73 11.95 22.85
N TYR A 440 -16.14 10.83 22.28
CA TYR A 440 -15.71 10.42 20.93
C TYR A 440 -16.48 11.20 19.85
N PRO A 441 -15.82 11.81 18.84
CA PRO A 441 -16.50 12.63 17.85
C PRO A 441 -17.34 11.79 16.87
N ASP A 442 -18.30 12.44 16.21
CA ASP A 442 -18.76 11.95 14.91
C ASP A 442 -17.67 12.20 13.87
N ILE A 443 -16.68 11.32 13.87
CA ILE A 443 -15.47 11.46 13.05
C ILE A 443 -15.76 11.60 11.56
N VAL A 444 -16.88 11.05 11.06
CA VAL A 444 -17.27 11.16 9.65
C VAL A 444 -17.73 12.59 9.36
N ARG A 445 -18.52 13.18 10.25
CA ARG A 445 -18.98 14.58 10.15
C ARG A 445 -17.82 15.56 10.23
N GLU A 446 -16.98 15.42 11.25
CA GLU A 446 -15.81 16.29 11.44
C GLU A 446 -14.85 16.22 10.24
N THR A 447 -14.63 15.01 9.71
CA THR A 447 -13.82 14.83 8.48
C THR A 447 -14.45 15.55 7.30
N TYR A 448 -15.77 15.39 7.10
CA TYR A 448 -16.46 16.03 5.97
C TYR A 448 -16.44 17.55 6.06
N GLN A 449 -16.62 18.10 7.26
CA GLN A 449 -16.52 19.53 7.49
C GLN A 449 -15.15 20.08 7.06
N LEU A 450 -14.06 19.42 7.45
CA LEU A 450 -12.71 19.81 7.01
C LEU A 450 -12.52 19.69 5.50
N VAL A 451 -13.14 18.68 4.85
CA VAL A 451 -13.09 18.54 3.38
C VAL A 451 -13.72 19.75 2.70
N VAL A 452 -14.88 20.20 3.18
CA VAL A 452 -15.60 21.36 2.62
C VAL A 452 -14.83 22.66 2.89
N GLU A 453 -14.38 22.87 4.13
CA GLU A 453 -13.66 24.09 4.54
C GLU A 453 -12.35 24.30 3.77
N SER A 454 -11.66 23.20 3.40
CA SER A 454 -10.34 23.27 2.75
C SER A 454 -10.36 22.99 1.25
N ASP A 455 -11.54 22.71 0.67
CA ASP A 455 -11.69 22.24 -0.71
C ASP A 455 -10.73 21.06 -0.98
N ALA A 456 -10.73 20.07 -0.08
CA ALA A 456 -9.81 18.94 -0.16
C ALA A 456 -10.26 17.94 -1.23
N GLU A 457 -9.30 17.48 -2.04
CA GLU A 457 -9.55 16.51 -3.09
C GLU A 457 -9.59 15.06 -2.58
N ALA A 458 -8.99 14.80 -1.41
CA ALA A 458 -8.88 13.47 -0.83
C ALA A 458 -8.74 13.49 0.71
N VAL A 459 -9.14 12.38 1.33
CA VAL A 459 -8.99 12.10 2.75
C VAL A 459 -8.03 10.93 2.94
N TYR A 460 -7.08 11.06 3.86
CA TYR A 460 -6.23 9.96 4.31
C TYR A 460 -6.49 9.70 5.79
N ILE A 461 -6.78 8.44 6.15
CA ILE A 461 -6.99 8.05 7.54
C ILE A 461 -5.98 7.02 8.03
N ILE A 462 -5.39 7.27 9.20
CA ILE A 462 -4.58 6.31 9.95
C ILE A 462 -5.24 6.09 11.32
N SER A 463 -5.83 4.91 11.50
CA SER A 463 -6.61 4.54 12.68
C SER A 463 -6.60 3.02 12.88
N ASN A 464 -7.42 2.50 13.79
CA ASN A 464 -7.71 1.07 13.88
C ASN A 464 -8.62 0.60 12.73
N PRO A 465 -8.79 -0.71 12.50
CA PRO A 465 -9.58 -1.22 11.37
C PRO A 465 -11.02 -0.71 11.33
N LYS A 466 -11.72 -0.69 12.47
CA LYS A 466 -13.14 -0.32 12.54
C LYS A 466 -13.37 1.13 12.14
N VAL A 467 -12.56 2.04 12.68
CA VAL A 467 -12.69 3.48 12.41
C VAL A 467 -12.19 3.81 11.00
N THR A 468 -11.13 3.15 10.55
CA THR A 468 -10.64 3.27 9.16
C THR A 468 -11.74 2.91 8.17
N GLU A 469 -12.40 1.76 8.35
CA GLU A 469 -13.52 1.34 7.51
C GLU A 469 -14.69 2.33 7.57
N LYS A 470 -15.06 2.79 8.78
CA LYS A 470 -16.14 3.77 8.98
C LYS A 470 -15.90 5.06 8.20
N VAL A 471 -14.70 5.65 8.28
CA VAL A 471 -14.38 6.92 7.61
C VAL A 471 -14.22 6.72 6.11
N VAL A 472 -13.49 5.69 5.67
CA VAL A 472 -13.32 5.41 4.22
C VAL A 472 -14.66 5.16 3.56
N PHE A 473 -15.51 4.31 4.15
CA PHE A 473 -16.86 4.05 3.65
C PHE A 473 -17.72 5.32 3.70
N GLY A 474 -17.72 6.04 4.82
CA GLY A 474 -18.51 7.25 5.03
C GLY A 474 -18.21 8.35 4.01
N MET A 475 -16.94 8.55 3.68
CA MET A 475 -16.48 9.54 2.68
C MET A 475 -16.73 9.06 1.26
N GLN A 476 -16.35 7.83 0.92
CA GLN A 476 -16.48 7.31 -0.46
C GLN A 476 -17.93 7.19 -0.91
N THR A 477 -18.85 6.83 0.00
CA THR A 477 -20.29 6.80 -0.29
C THR A 477 -20.88 8.18 -0.54
N ARG A 478 -20.22 9.25 -0.08
CA ARG A 478 -20.59 10.65 -0.34
C ARG A 478 -19.85 11.27 -1.53
N GLY A 479 -18.98 10.50 -2.18
CA GLY A 479 -18.24 10.92 -3.36
C GLY A 479 -16.88 11.56 -3.07
N VAL A 480 -16.45 11.59 -1.81
CA VAL A 480 -15.13 12.09 -1.41
C VAL A 480 -14.13 10.92 -1.50
N PRO A 481 -13.03 11.04 -2.27
CA PRO A 481 -11.96 10.06 -2.27
C PRO A 481 -11.37 9.92 -0.86
N ALA A 482 -11.37 8.71 -0.32
CA ALA A 482 -10.78 8.44 0.99
C ALA A 482 -9.95 7.17 0.98
N TYR A 483 -8.83 7.18 1.70
CA TYR A 483 -7.84 6.11 1.72
C TYR A 483 -7.42 5.81 3.15
N GLY A 484 -7.29 4.54 3.49
CA GLY A 484 -6.92 4.10 4.82
C GLY A 484 -5.99 2.89 4.77
N ALA A 485 -5.25 2.68 5.85
CA ALA A 485 -4.33 1.54 5.95
C ALA A 485 -5.09 0.21 5.75
N ILE A 486 -4.42 -0.74 5.11
CA ILE A 486 -4.94 -2.11 4.96
C ILE A 486 -4.44 -2.93 6.13
N PHE A 487 -5.35 -3.71 6.74
CA PHE A 487 -5.05 -4.60 7.85
C PHE A 487 -4.93 -6.04 7.34
N ASP A 488 -4.06 -6.21 6.35
CA ASP A 488 -3.70 -7.48 5.74
C ASP A 488 -2.28 -7.90 6.15
N SER A 489 -1.76 -7.36 7.26
CA SER A 489 -0.47 -7.72 7.86
C SER A 489 -0.47 -9.13 8.40
#